data_AF-A0A453LYP9-F1
#
_entry.id   AF-A0A453LYP9-F1
#
_cell.length_a   1.000
_cell.length_b   1.000
_cell.length_c   1.000
_cell.angle_alpha   90.00
_cell.angle_beta   90.00
_cell.angle_gamma   90.00
#
_symmetry.space_group_name_H-M   'P 1'
#
loop_
_entity.id
_entity.type
_entity.pdbx_description
1 polymer ?
#
loop_
_entity_poly.entity_id
_entity_poly.type
_entity_poly.pdbx_seq_one_letter_code
_entity_poly.pdbx_strand_id
1 'polypeptide(L)'
;FWNVVAFFASPSTTPALFAGGLLGYVMYDCTHYYLHHGQPSKDPANHLKRYHLSHHFRIQDKGFGITSSLWDAVFGTLPSSKIAAKLS
;
A
#
# COMPACT_ATOMS: atom_id res chain seq x y z
N PHE A 1 16.91 -10.61 -4.66
CA PHE A 1 16.71 -9.31 -3.98
C PHE A 1 17.99 -8.80 -3.31
N TRP A 2 18.69 -9.59 -2.48
CA TRP A 2 19.98 -9.20 -1.86
C TRP A 2 21.01 -8.60 -2.83
N ASN A 3 21.35 -9.32 -3.91
CA ASN A 3 22.35 -8.85 -4.89
C ASN A 3 21.98 -7.52 -5.57
N VAL A 4 20.69 -7.22 -5.70
CA VAL A 4 20.22 -5.95 -6.26
C VAL A 4 20.47 -4.82 -5.26
N VAL A 5 20.10 -5.00 -4.00
CA VAL A 5 20.37 -4.00 -2.94
C VAL A 5 21.87 -3.78 -2.77
N ALA A 6 22.65 -4.87 -2.75
CA ALA A 6 24.10 -4.82 -2.62
C ALA A 6 24.81 -4.12 -3.78
N PHE A 7 24.21 -4.11 -4.98
CA PHE A 7 24.75 -3.40 -6.14
C PHE A 7 24.62 -1.87 -6.01
N PHE A 8 23.54 -1.39 -5.38
CA PHE A 8 23.26 0.05 -5.25
C PHE A 8 23.69 0.65 -3.90
N ALA A 9 24.12 -0.15 -2.93
CA ALA A 9 24.43 0.28 -1.57
C ALA A 9 25.82 -0.15 -1.10
N SER A 10 26.37 0.56 -0.10
CA SER A 10 27.64 0.17 0.51
C SER A 10 27.48 -1.14 1.30
N PRO A 11 28.53 -1.97 1.45
CA PRO A 11 28.46 -3.18 2.27
C PRO A 11 27.95 -2.93 3.71
N SER A 12 28.24 -1.75 4.27
CA SER A 12 27.78 -1.35 5.60
C SER A 12 26.28 -1.01 5.68
N THR A 13 25.65 -0.60 4.58
CA THR A 13 24.22 -0.19 4.55
C THR A 13 23.31 -1.23 3.94
N THR A 14 23.85 -2.12 3.10
CA THR A 14 23.11 -3.22 2.44
C THR A 14 22.24 -4.05 3.40
N PRO A 15 22.74 -4.51 4.57
CA PRO A 15 21.91 -5.31 5.49
C PRO A 15 20.68 -4.54 5.99
N ALA A 16 20.85 -3.26 6.33
CA ALA A 16 19.78 -2.42 6.86
C ALA A 16 18.71 -2.14 5.78
N LEU A 17 19.13 -1.82 4.55
CA LEU A 17 18.22 -1.60 3.43
C LEU A 17 17.45 -2.87 3.06
N PHE A 18 18.14 -4.02 3.02
CA PHE A 18 17.50 -5.30 2.76
C PHE A 18 16.49 -5.68 3.84
N ALA A 19 16.89 -5.60 5.12
CA ALA A 19 16.01 -5.91 6.24
C ALA A 19 14.82 -4.95 6.32
N GLY A 20 15.03 -3.65 6.10
CA GLY A 20 13.97 -2.64 6.06
C GLY A 20 12.99 -2.88 4.91
N GLY A 21 13.49 -3.22 3.72
CA GLY A 21 12.64 -3.58 2.57
C GLY A 21 11.82 -4.84 2.82
N LEU A 22 12.42 -5.88 3.40
CA LEU A 22 11.73 -7.12 3.76
C LEU A 22 10.67 -6.89 4.84
N LEU A 23 11.00 -6.13 5.89
CA LEU A 23 10.04 -5.73 6.92
C LEU A 23 8.87 -4.94 6.29
N GLY A 24 9.18 -4.00 5.39
CA GLY A 24 8.18 -3.26 4.62
C GLY A 24 7.22 -4.16 3.85
N TYR A 25 7.76 -5.20 3.19
CA TYR A 25 6.96 -6.20 2.48
C TYR A 25 6.04 -7.00 3.42
N VAL A 26 6.56 -7.46 4.58
CA VAL A 26 5.73 -8.16 5.56
C VAL A 26 4.62 -7.26 6.09
N MET A 27 4.93 -6.00 6.41
CA MET A 27 3.92 -5.02 6.84
C MET A 27 2.86 -4.78 5.76
N TYR A 28 3.26 -4.73 4.49
CA TYR A 28 2.34 -4.65 3.36
C TYR A 28 1.39 -5.85 3.31
N ASP A 29 1.89 -7.08 3.38
CA ASP A 29 1.06 -8.29 3.31
C ASP A 29 0.11 -8.40 4.52
N CYS A 30 0.60 -8.12 5.73
CA CYS A 30 -0.23 -8.10 6.93
C CYS A 30 -1.33 -7.03 6.84
N THR A 31 -1.00 -5.83 6.34
CA THR A 31 -1.98 -4.76 6.13
C THR A 31 -3.02 -5.23 5.12
N HIS A 32 -2.59 -5.76 3.97
CA HIS A 32 -3.48 -6.27 2.93
C HIS A 32 -4.48 -7.30 3.48
N TYR A 33 -3.96 -8.29 4.22
CA TYR A 33 -4.79 -9.30 4.87
C TYR A 33 -5.80 -8.68 5.83
N TYR A 34 -5.35 -7.73 6.67
CA TYR A 34 -6.21 -7.04 7.63
C TYR A 34 -7.28 -6.18 6.95
N LEU A 35 -7.00 -5.54 5.81
CA LEU A 35 -7.99 -4.75 5.07
C LEU A 35 -9.10 -5.63 4.50
N HIS A 36 -8.79 -6.86 4.06
CA HIS A 36 -9.80 -7.81 3.60
C HIS A 36 -10.62 -8.42 4.73
N HIS A 37 -9.97 -8.88 5.80
CA HIS A 37 -10.61 -9.74 6.79
C HIS A 37 -10.92 -9.06 8.13
N GLY A 38 -10.24 -7.97 8.44
CA GLY A 38 -10.44 -7.19 9.67
C GLY A 38 -11.63 -6.24 9.59
N GLN A 39 -12.01 -5.66 10.73
CA GLN A 39 -13.06 -4.63 10.82
C GLN A 39 -12.49 -3.35 11.45
N PRO A 40 -11.61 -2.61 10.75
CA PRO A 40 -11.06 -1.36 11.26
C PRO A 40 -12.16 -0.31 11.44
N SER A 41 -12.29 0.22 12.65
CA SER A 41 -13.25 1.27 12.98
C SER A 41 -12.63 2.67 13.08
N LYS A 42 -11.29 2.75 13.18
CA LYS A 42 -10.55 4.00 13.32
C LYS A 42 -9.69 4.27 12.09
N ASP A 43 -9.53 5.55 11.76
CA ASP A 43 -8.57 5.99 10.77
C ASP A 43 -7.14 5.89 11.31
N PRO A 44 -6.14 5.60 10.44
CA PRO A 44 -6.23 5.54 8.97
C PRO A 44 -6.70 4.19 8.38
N ALA A 45 -6.77 3.13 9.18
CA ALA A 45 -7.04 1.78 8.66
C ALA A 45 -8.43 1.63 8.04
N ASN A 46 -9.45 2.31 8.58
CA ASN A 46 -10.79 2.31 8.00
C ASN A 46 -10.81 2.99 6.61
N HIS A 47 -10.14 4.14 6.47
CA HIS A 47 -9.94 4.76 5.16
C HIS A 47 -9.26 3.81 4.16
N LEU A 48 -8.13 3.19 4.54
CA LEU A 48 -7.41 2.25 3.68
C LEU A 48 -8.28 1.05 3.29
N LYS A 49 -9.11 0.54 4.19
CA LYS A 49 -10.04 -0.55 3.85
C LYS A 49 -11.03 -0.13 2.78
N ARG A 50 -11.69 1.02 2.93
CA ARG A 50 -12.64 1.53 1.92
C ARG A 50 -11.95 1.77 0.58
N TYR A 51 -10.74 2.31 0.61
CA TYR A 51 -9.90 2.54 -0.56
C TYR A 51 -9.60 1.23 -1.31
N HIS A 52 -9.07 0.23 -0.59
CA HIS A 52 -8.68 -1.07 -1.15
C HIS A 52 -9.87 -1.89 -1.64
N LEU A 53 -10.99 -1.91 -0.92
CA LEU A 53 -12.20 -2.58 -1.38
C LEU A 53 -12.81 -1.90 -2.61
N SER A 54 -12.66 -0.57 -2.75
CA SER A 54 -13.06 0.14 -3.96
C SER A 54 -12.21 -0.28 -5.16
N HIS A 55 -10.91 -0.53 -4.97
CA HIS A 55 -10.07 -1.10 -6.03
C HIS A 55 -10.64 -2.45 -6.48
N HIS A 56 -10.87 -3.40 -5.57
CA HIS A 56 -11.35 -4.73 -5.94
C HIS A 56 -12.75 -4.76 -6.58
N PHE A 57 -13.69 -3.95 -6.08
CA PHE A 57 -15.11 -4.10 -6.42
C PHE A 57 -15.69 -3.00 -7.30
N ARG A 58 -14.95 -1.92 -7.57
CA ARG A 58 -15.50 -0.75 -8.27
C ARG A 58 -14.59 -0.21 -9.36
N ILE A 59 -13.35 0.14 -9.04
CA ILE A 59 -12.42 0.80 -9.94
C ILE A 59 -11.07 0.08 -9.90
N GLN A 60 -10.99 -1.05 -10.61
CA GLN A 60 -9.82 -1.95 -10.58
C GLN A 60 -8.57 -1.37 -11.26
N ASP A 61 -8.72 -0.35 -12.11
CA ASP A 61 -7.64 0.35 -12.80
C ASP A 61 -7.09 1.56 -12.03
N LYS A 62 -7.54 1.75 -10.78
CA LYS A 62 -7.10 2.80 -9.85
C LYS A 62 -6.90 2.23 -8.44
N GLY A 63 -6.25 2.98 -7.56
CA GLY A 63 -6.13 2.65 -6.15
C GLY A 63 -5.24 1.45 -5.85
N PHE A 64 -4.03 1.44 -6.41
CA PHE A 64 -3.10 0.32 -6.28
C PHE A 64 -2.39 0.27 -4.91
N GLY A 65 -2.37 1.39 -4.19
CA GLY A 65 -1.73 1.51 -2.90
C GLY A 65 -2.49 0.82 -1.76
N ILE A 66 -1.81 -0.09 -1.06
CA ILE A 66 -2.39 -0.84 0.08
C ILE A 66 -2.05 -0.19 1.42
N THR A 67 -0.79 0.16 1.63
CA THR A 67 -0.30 0.75 2.88
C THR A 67 -0.46 2.27 2.92
N SER A 68 -0.53 2.90 1.74
CA SER A 68 -0.83 4.33 1.56
C SER A 68 -1.22 4.62 0.12
N SER A 69 -1.92 5.74 -0.11
CA SER A 69 -2.25 6.26 -1.46
C SER A 69 -1.19 7.19 -2.05
N LEU A 70 -0.02 7.31 -1.40
CA LEU A 70 1.04 8.25 -1.81
C LEU A 70 1.46 8.05 -3.27
N TRP A 71 1.77 6.81 -3.65
CA TRP A 71 2.21 6.51 -5.00
C TRP A 71 1.07 6.62 -6.02
N ASP A 72 -0.17 6.38 -5.61
CA ASP A 72 -1.31 6.65 -6.49
C ASP A 72 -1.45 8.13 -6.82
N ALA A 73 -1.12 9.02 -5.87
CA ALA A 73 -1.08 10.46 -6.12
C ALA A 73 0.06 10.83 -7.09
N VAL A 74 1.26 10.28 -6.87
CA VAL A 74 2.44 10.53 -7.71
C VAL A 74 2.20 10.09 -9.16
N PHE A 75 1.56 8.94 -9.37
CA PHE A 75 1.38 8.34 -10.69
C PHE A 75 -0.01 8.58 -11.31
N GLY A 76 -0.88 9.40 -10.69
CA GLY A 76 -2.20 9.73 -11.26
C GLY A 76 -3.20 8.58 -11.27
N THR A 77 -3.08 7.67 -10.30
CA THR A 77 -3.94 6.48 -10.14
C THR A 77 -4.86 6.58 -8.92
N LEU A 78 -5.04 7.78 -8.35
CA LEU A 78 -6.06 8.02 -7.32
C LEU A 78 -7.48 7.78 -7.87
N PRO A 79 -8.39 7.17 -7.07
CA PRO A 79 -9.81 7.15 -7.36
C PRO A 79 -10.40 8.57 -7.34
N SER A 80 -11.28 8.91 -8.29
CA SER A 80 -11.93 10.23 -8.34
C SER A 80 -12.78 10.50 -7.09
N SER A 81 -12.66 11.70 -6.51
CA SER A 81 -13.43 12.13 -5.33
C SER A 81 -14.95 12.10 -5.55
N LYS A 82 -15.42 12.35 -6.79
CA LYS A 82 -16.85 12.24 -7.15
C LYS A 82 -17.36 10.80 -7.10
N ILE A 83 -16.51 9.84 -7.43
CA ILE A 83 -16.86 8.43 -7.34
C ILE A 83 -16.81 8.01 -5.86
N ALA A 84 -15.75 8.38 -5.13
CA ALA A 84 -15.63 8.09 -3.70
C ALA A 84 -16.79 8.65 -2.84
N ALA A 85 -17.27 9.87 -3.13
CA ALA A 85 -18.34 10.52 -2.39
C ALA A 85 -19.76 10.03 -2.75
N LYS A 86 -19.97 9.51 -3.97
CA LYS A 86 -21.27 8.90 -4.36
C LYS A 86 -21.50 7.53 -3.70
N LEU A 87 -20.54 7.08 -2.92
CA LEU A 87 -20.31 5.68 -2.60
C LEU A 87 -19.91 5.45 -1.12
N SER A 88 -19.81 6.53 -0.35
CA SER A 88 -19.77 6.58 1.13
C SER A 88 -21.18 6.63 1.68
#